data_AF-A0A7C7NP69-F1
#
_entry.id   AF-A0A7C7NP69-F1
#
_cell.length_a   1.000
_cell.length_b   1.000
_cell.length_c   1.000
_cell.angle_alpha   90.00
_cell.angle_beta   90.00
_cell.angle_gamma   90.00
#
_symmetry.space_group_name_H-M   'P 1'
#
loop_
_entity.id
_entity.type
_entity.pdbx_description
1 polymer ?
#
loop_
_entity_poly.entity_id
_entity_poly.type
_entity_poly.pdbx_seq_one_letter_code
_entity_poly.pdbx_strand_id
1 'polypeptide(L)'
;MPRKVLLAILFLFLGLVVYLLPLGLPENSHKLLAVLVVTVLFWLFEIMPLGVVSLAAAASTVVLGIADKKTAFANFAHPIIFLFIGSFLLA
;
A
#
# COMPACT_ATOMS: atom_id res chain seq x y z
N MET A 1 15.13 13.28 -10.16
CA MET A 1 15.46 12.00 -9.50
C MET A 1 15.73 12.12 -7.99
N PRO A 2 16.64 13.00 -7.49
CA PRO A 2 17.00 13.00 -6.05
C PRO A 2 15.85 13.40 -5.12
N ARG A 3 14.97 14.32 -5.57
CA ARG A 3 13.82 14.79 -4.77
C ARG A 3 12.80 13.69 -4.46
N LYS A 4 12.47 12.81 -5.42
CA LYS A 4 11.49 11.73 -5.19
C LYS A 4 12.03 10.68 -4.22
N VAL A 5 13.33 10.38 -4.29
CA VAL A 5 13.99 9.47 -3.36
C VAL A 5 13.99 10.05 -1.94
N LEU A 6 14.30 11.34 -1.79
CA LEU A 6 14.22 12.02 -0.48
C LEU A 6 12.81 11.96 0.11
N LEU A 7 11.78 12.23 -0.70
CA LEU A 7 10.38 12.13 -0.26
C LEU A 7 9.99 10.70 0.08
N ALA A 8 10.43 9.71 -0.69
CA ALA A 8 10.18 8.30 -0.40
C ALA A 8 10.73 7.89 0.97
N ILE A 9 11.98 8.28 1.26
CA ILE A 9 12.63 8.04 2.56
C ILE A 9 11.87 8.76 3.68
N LEU A 10 11.48 10.02 3.47
CA LEU A 10 10.72 10.80 4.44
C LEU A 10 9.37 10.14 4.77
N PHE A 11 8.63 9.67 3.77
CA PHE A 11 7.32 9.05 3.99
C PHE A 11 7.45 7.66 4.62
N LEU A 12 8.46 6.88 4.27
CA LEU A 12 8.79 5.63 4.97
C LEU A 12 9.12 5.89 6.44
N PHE A 13 9.90 6.94 6.71
CA PHE A 13 10.18 7.38 8.08
C PHE A 13 8.90 7.79 8.82
N LEU A 14 7.99 8.51 8.16
CA LEU A 14 6.70 8.87 8.75
C LEU A 14 5.84 7.62 9.07
N GLY A 15 5.83 6.62 8.19
CA GLY A 15 5.20 5.33 8.46
C GLY A 15 5.77 4.63 9.70
N LEU A 16 7.10 4.68 9.86
CA LEU A 16 7.77 4.15 11.05
C LEU A 16 7.38 4.93 12.32
N VAL A 17 7.29 6.26 12.25
CA VAL A 17 6.82 7.09 13.37
C VAL A 17 5.39 6.71 13.75
N VAL A 18 4.49 6.54 12.76
CA VAL A 18 3.11 6.11 13.00
C VAL A 18 3.07 4.74 13.67
N TYR A 19 3.92 3.80 13.25
CA TYR A 19 4.03 2.48 13.86
C TYR A 19 4.47 2.54 15.35
N LEU A 20 5.32 3.51 15.72
CA LEU A 20 5.83 3.66 17.09
C LEU A 20 4.91 4.50 18.01
N LEU A 21 3.96 5.25 17.45
CA LEU A 21 3.07 6.11 18.24
C LEU A 21 2.09 5.28 19.10
N PRO A 22 1.95 5.56 20.40
CA PRO A 22 1.04 4.81 21.27
C PRO A 22 -0.42 5.23 21.05
N LEU A 23 -1.07 4.67 20.03
CA LEU A 23 -2.44 5.04 19.62
C LEU A 23 -3.55 4.20 20.29
N GLY A 24 -3.20 3.23 21.13
CA GLY A 24 -4.19 2.36 21.80
C GLY A 24 -4.95 1.44 20.85
N LEU A 25 -4.41 1.18 19.66
CA LEU A 25 -4.99 0.30 18.65
C LEU A 25 -4.56 -1.15 18.85
N PRO A 26 -5.36 -2.14 18.38
CA PRO A 26 -4.89 -3.50 18.22
C PRO A 26 -3.65 -3.56 17.32
N GLU A 27 -2.72 -4.47 17.61
CA GLU A 27 -1.41 -4.56 16.94
C GLU A 27 -1.51 -4.58 15.41
N ASN A 28 -2.41 -5.40 14.85
CA ASN A 28 -2.60 -5.51 13.41
C ASN A 28 -3.18 -4.22 12.79
N SER A 29 -4.08 -3.54 13.49
CA SER A 29 -4.64 -2.25 13.06
C SER A 29 -3.56 -1.17 13.03
N HIS A 30 -2.63 -1.21 13.98
CA HIS A 30 -1.53 -0.26 14.08
C HIS A 30 -0.49 -0.47 12.96
N LYS A 31 -0.11 -1.72 12.68
CA LYS A 31 0.72 -2.08 11.51
C LYS A 31 0.06 -1.65 10.20
N LEU A 32 -1.24 -1.91 10.06
CA LEU A 32 -2.00 -1.57 8.86
C LEU A 32 -2.06 -0.06 8.65
N LEU A 33 -2.25 0.71 9.73
CA LEU A 33 -2.25 2.17 9.68
C LEU A 33 -0.90 2.72 9.18
N ALA A 34 0.21 2.18 9.65
CA ALA A 34 1.54 2.58 9.18
C ALA A 34 1.72 2.34 7.68
N VAL A 35 1.31 1.15 7.18
CA VAL A 35 1.33 0.83 5.74
C VAL A 35 0.41 1.76 4.95
N LEU A 36 -0.79 2.03 5.45
CA LEU A 36 -1.78 2.90 4.81
C LEU A 36 -1.23 4.32 4.64
N VAL A 37 -0.62 4.89 5.68
CA VAL A 37 -0.03 6.25 5.62
C VAL A 37 1.03 6.33 4.53
N VAL A 38 1.95 5.36 4.46
CA VAL A 38 2.98 5.32 3.41
C VAL A 38 2.33 5.18 2.02
N THR A 39 1.36 4.28 1.89
CA THR A 39 0.66 4.01 0.61
C THR A 39 -0.04 5.25 0.07
N VAL A 40 -0.80 5.94 0.93
CA VAL A 40 -1.53 7.16 0.56
C VAL A 40 -0.56 8.27 0.17
N LEU A 41 0.53 8.46 0.92
CA LEU A 41 1.54 9.47 0.57
C LEU A 41 2.23 9.13 -0.76
N PHE A 42 2.53 7.87 -1.01
CA PHE A 42 3.13 7.46 -2.28
C PHE A 42 2.19 7.67 -3.47
N TRP A 43 0.88 7.46 -3.30
CA TRP A 43 -0.12 7.80 -4.31
C TRP A 43 -0.24 9.31 -4.54
N LEU A 44 -0.42 10.10 -3.47
CA LEU A 44 -0.63 11.55 -3.57
C LEU A 44 0.56 12.29 -4.19
N PHE A 45 1.78 11.85 -3.91
CA PHE A 45 3.00 12.47 -4.42
C PHE A 45 3.59 11.74 -5.65
N GLU A 46 2.88 10.73 -6.17
CA GLU A 46 3.30 9.93 -7.32
C GLU A 46 4.77 9.49 -7.23
N ILE A 47 5.16 8.96 -6.05
CA ILE A 47 6.53 8.53 -5.78
C ILE A 47 6.92 7.39 -6.72
N MET A 48 5.97 6.50 -7.01
CA MET A 48 6.06 5.39 -7.96
C MET A 48 4.69 5.21 -8.66
N PRO A 49 4.62 4.45 -9.77
CA PRO A 49 3.35 4.14 -10.43
C PRO A 49 2.34 3.53 -9.46
N LEU A 50 1.06 3.95 -9.55
CA LEU A 50 -0.01 3.55 -8.61
C LEU A 50 -0.08 2.04 -8.41
N GLY A 51 -0.01 1.25 -9.49
CA GLY A 51 -0.05 -0.22 -9.42
C GLY A 51 1.11 -0.83 -8.64
N VAL A 52 2.31 -0.27 -8.76
CA VAL A 52 3.50 -0.72 -8.00
C VAL A 52 3.32 -0.44 -6.51
N VAL A 53 2.81 0.74 -6.16
CA VAL A 53 2.53 1.11 -4.76
C VAL A 53 1.46 0.21 -4.16
N SER A 54 0.36 -0.05 -4.87
CA SER A 54 -0.72 -0.93 -4.40
C SER A 54 -0.24 -2.37 -4.19
N LEU A 55 0.60 -2.89 -5.09
CA LEU A 55 1.19 -4.22 -4.94
C LEU A 55 2.15 -4.29 -3.75
N ALA A 56 3.00 -3.27 -3.58
CA ALA A 56 3.92 -3.18 -2.44
C ALA A 56 3.19 -3.07 -1.10
N ALA A 57 2.07 -2.33 -1.05
CA ALA A 57 1.23 -2.25 0.13
C ALA A 57 0.64 -3.62 0.49
N ALA A 58 0.08 -4.35 -0.47
CA ALA A 58 -0.44 -5.70 -0.26
C ALA A 58 0.66 -6.70 0.15
N ALA A 59 1.85 -6.62 -0.44
CA ALA A 59 2.98 -7.44 -0.02
C ALA A 59 3.42 -7.12 1.41
N SER A 60 3.41 -5.84 1.80
CA SER A 60 3.78 -5.40 3.14
C SER A 60 2.84 -5.95 4.21
N THR A 61 1.53 -6.10 3.92
CA THR A 61 0.60 -6.70 4.90
C THR A 61 0.90 -8.18 5.16
N VAL A 62 1.39 -8.92 4.15
CA VAL A 62 1.84 -10.31 4.32
C VAL A 62 3.14 -10.36 5.12
N VAL A 63 4.13 -9.54 4.76
CA VAL A 63 5.44 -9.50 5.44
C VAL A 63 5.30 -9.11 6.91
N LEU A 64 4.41 -8.18 7.23
CA LEU A 64 4.15 -7.73 8.60
C LEU A 64 3.21 -8.67 9.39
N GLY A 65 2.73 -9.76 8.78
CA GLY A 65 1.85 -10.74 9.42
C GLY A 65 0.43 -10.22 9.68
N ILE A 66 -0.01 -9.18 8.96
CA ILE A 66 -1.34 -8.58 9.11
C ILE A 66 -2.41 -9.47 8.45
N ALA A 67 -2.10 -10.07 7.30
CA ALA A 67 -2.98 -10.94 6.55
C ALA A 67 -2.20 -12.07 5.87
N ASP A 68 -2.85 -13.20 5.59
CA ASP A 68 -2.25 -14.25 4.78
C ASP A 68 -2.19 -13.86 3.29
N LYS A 69 -1.36 -14.57 2.52
CA LYS A 69 -1.15 -14.31 1.09
C LYS A 69 -2.41 -14.40 0.23
N LYS A 70 -3.39 -15.26 0.56
CA LYS A 70 -4.63 -15.33 -0.22
C LYS A 70 -5.47 -14.09 0.06
N THR A 71 -5.63 -13.74 1.33
CA THR A 71 -6.45 -12.59 1.73
C THR A 71 -5.85 -11.28 1.24
N ALA A 72 -4.53 -11.07 1.37
CA ALA A 72 -3.87 -9.84 0.96
C ALA A 72 -3.98 -9.54 -0.55
N PHE A 73 -3.97 -10.58 -1.39
CA PHE A 73 -3.99 -10.44 -2.85
C PHE A 73 -5.37 -10.72 -3.48
N ALA A 74 -6.39 -11.11 -2.70
CA ALA A 74 -7.72 -11.47 -3.22
C ALA A 74 -8.33 -10.38 -4.10
N ASN A 75 -8.17 -9.11 -3.71
CA ASN A 75 -8.77 -7.97 -4.41
C ASN A 75 -8.16 -7.70 -5.78
N PHE A 76 -6.97 -8.23 -6.10
CA PHE A 76 -6.37 -8.09 -7.44
C PHE A 76 -7.07 -8.96 -8.50
N ALA A 77 -7.88 -9.93 -8.07
CA ALA A 77 -8.69 -10.77 -8.95
C ALA A 77 -10.19 -10.42 -8.87
N HIS A 78 -10.54 -9.22 -8.38
CA HIS A 78 -11.93 -8.81 -8.30
C HIS A 78 -12.57 -8.78 -9.71
N PRO A 79 -13.80 -9.29 -9.91
CA PRO A 79 -14.43 -9.39 -11.23
C PRO A 79 -14.48 -8.08 -12.01
N ILE A 80 -14.59 -6.94 -11.32
CA ILE A 80 -14.55 -5.60 -11.92
C ILE A 80 -13.25 -5.35 -12.69
N ILE A 81 -12.11 -5.86 -12.22
CA ILE A 81 -10.82 -5.69 -12.91
C ILE A 81 -10.86 -6.37 -14.28
N PHE A 82 -11.39 -7.60 -14.34
CA PHE A 82 -11.54 -8.34 -15.60
C PHE A 82 -12.58 -7.70 -16.53
N LEU A 83 -13.65 -7.12 -15.98
CA LEU A 83 -14.61 -6.35 -16.75
C LEU A 83 -13.93 -5.16 -17.45
N PHE A 84 -13.14 -4.37 -16.72
CA PHE A 84 -12.39 -3.25 -17.31
C PHE A 84 -11.38 -3.70 -18.36
N ILE A 85 -10.66 -4.80 -18.12
CA ILE A 85 -9.75 -5.38 -19.12
C ILE A 85 -10.54 -5.76 -20.39
N GLY A 86 -11.70 -6.42 -20.24
CA GLY A 86 -12.56 -6.76 -21.36
C GLY A 86 -13.07 -5.52 -22.13
N SER A 87 -13.48 -4.47 -21.42
CA SER A 87 -13.89 -3.20 -22.04
C SER A 87 -12.75 -2.53 -22.80
N PHE A 88 -11.51 -2.57 -22.30
CA PHE A 88 -10.34 -2.01 -22.99
C PHE A 88 -9.93 -2.80 -24.23
N LEU A 89 -10.20 -4.11 -24.28
CA LEU A 89 -9.93 -4.92 -25.47
C LEU A 89 -10.97 -4.71 -26.59
N LEU A 90 -12.19 -4.29 -26.22
CA LEU A 90 -13.27 -3.99 -27.18
C LEU A 90 -13.20 -2.55 -27.73
N ALA A 91 -12.57 -1.63 -27.00
CA ALA A 91 -12.39 -0.23 -27.39
C ALA A 91 -11.28 -0.06 -28.44
#